data_AF-A0A966VD35-F1
#
_entry.id   AF-A0A966VD35-F1
#
_cell.length_a   1.000
_cell.length_b   1.000
_cell.length_c   1.000
_cell.angle_alpha   90.00
_cell.angle_beta   90.00
_cell.angle_gamma   90.00
#
_symmetry.space_group_name_H-M   'P 1'
#
loop_
_entity.id
_entity.type
_entity.pdbx_description
1 polymer ?
#
loop_
_entity_poly.entity_id
_entity_poly.type
_entity_poly.pdbx_seq_one_letter_code
_entity_poly.pdbx_strand_id
1 'polypeptide(L)'
;DVPLLVQRLETDPLIGRLFAPQHVYAMMKEVRIPEERFHFSHYFGSICDITHQRTRKYMIELLQFLVATDDQSTYAAMQAYRPALLPGGLDASRCHDALLSRTFAFLDGKTLTAVANEGFGMRMQEITAPFLDGAPKLSSLEQARAKRQEMKESRERLLQRTKDLTPDERQMELAELQEMDLGLQWPDAYVYQSHAHLERFGLSTIGRRDQRSPSLPLVTLESLDDWSLELLLGRIGVYENKTLTAHQRMLVLDAFADLGMIFSGRELVFGTNISNLTNLVITPSFGEVADRGVLYQLIGRIGRVGHSYEARVLASSARVMDMIFSWQTEEDGDFRHSLDHVVASSTVRV
;
A
#
# COMPACT_ATOMS: atom_id res chain seq x y z
N ASP A 1 -23.86 -21.76 0.21
CA ASP A 1 -24.00 -22.90 1.12
C ASP A 1 -23.13 -22.64 2.36
N VAL A 2 -23.75 -22.34 3.50
CA VAL A 2 -23.06 -21.93 4.74
C VAL A 2 -22.31 -23.11 5.40
N PRO A 3 -22.89 -24.32 5.49
CA PRO A 3 -22.13 -25.52 5.84
C PRO A 3 -20.83 -25.71 5.05
N LEU A 4 -20.87 -25.53 3.72
CA LEU A 4 -19.68 -25.61 2.89
C LEU A 4 -18.66 -24.51 3.22
N LEU A 5 -19.12 -23.29 3.50
CA LEU A 5 -18.26 -22.19 3.94
C LEU A 5 -17.58 -22.50 5.28
N VAL A 6 -18.32 -23.02 6.26
CA VAL A 6 -17.79 -23.44 7.57
C VAL A 6 -16.73 -24.51 7.40
N GLN A 7 -17.01 -25.55 6.61
CA GLN A 7 -16.06 -26.62 6.33
C GLN A 7 -14.78 -26.06 5.67
N ARG A 8 -14.92 -25.17 4.69
CA ARG A 8 -13.78 -24.50 4.06
C ARG A 8 -13.04 -23.61 5.04
N LEU A 9 -13.73 -22.94 5.95
CA LEU A 9 -13.10 -22.12 6.99
C LEU A 9 -12.30 -22.91 8.00
N GLU A 10 -12.56 -24.20 8.17
CA GLU A 10 -11.79 -25.10 9.05
C GLU A 10 -10.58 -25.69 8.32
N THR A 11 -10.76 -26.07 7.05
CA THR A 11 -9.73 -26.78 6.27
C THR A 11 -8.79 -25.85 5.50
N ASP A 12 -9.24 -24.64 5.15
CA ASP A 12 -8.48 -23.68 4.36
C ASP A 12 -7.92 -22.53 5.23
N PRO A 13 -6.61 -22.52 5.51
CA PRO A 13 -6.00 -21.45 6.29
C PRO A 13 -6.07 -20.07 5.61
N LEU A 14 -6.25 -19.97 4.29
CA LEU A 14 -6.38 -18.70 3.58
C LEU A 14 -7.73 -18.05 3.83
N ILE A 15 -8.82 -18.82 3.76
CA ILE A 15 -10.17 -18.31 4.03
C ILE A 15 -10.28 -17.92 5.51
N GLY A 16 -9.64 -18.69 6.40
CA GLY A 16 -9.54 -18.35 7.82
C GLY A 16 -8.84 -17.01 8.12
N ARG A 17 -8.01 -16.51 7.21
CA ARG A 17 -7.30 -15.21 7.34
C ARG A 17 -8.15 -14.01 6.91
N LEU A 18 -9.29 -14.22 6.24
CA LEU A 18 -10.24 -13.15 5.88
C LEU A 18 -10.84 -12.44 7.11
N PHE A 19 -10.80 -13.09 8.28
CA PHE A 19 -11.31 -12.56 9.54
C PHE A 19 -10.22 -11.83 10.32
N ALA A 20 -9.80 -10.67 9.80
CA ALA A 20 -8.94 -9.76 10.57
C ALA A 20 -9.68 -9.31 11.85
N PRO A 21 -9.04 -9.35 13.04
CA PRO A 21 -9.70 -9.03 14.31
C PRO A 21 -10.42 -7.68 14.32
N GLN A 22 -9.78 -6.66 13.73
CA GLN A 22 -10.35 -5.32 13.58
C GLN A 22 -11.65 -5.29 12.76
N HIS A 23 -11.72 -6.06 11.68
CA HIS A 23 -12.92 -6.12 10.84
C HIS A 23 -14.05 -6.89 11.50
N VAL A 24 -13.72 -8.00 12.18
CA VAL A 24 -14.71 -8.77 12.94
C VAL A 24 -15.27 -7.91 14.07
N TYR A 25 -14.42 -7.24 14.84
CA TYR A 25 -14.87 -6.34 15.90
C TYR A 25 -15.82 -5.24 15.38
N ALA A 26 -15.45 -4.59 14.27
CA ALA A 26 -16.29 -3.57 13.64
C ALA A 26 -17.63 -4.15 13.16
N MET A 27 -17.61 -5.33 12.52
CA MET A 27 -18.83 -6.04 12.09
C MET A 27 -19.76 -6.33 13.26
N MET A 28 -19.22 -6.84 14.38
CA MET A 28 -20.00 -7.20 15.56
C MET A 28 -20.57 -5.99 16.32
N LYS A 29 -20.11 -4.76 16.01
CA LYS A 29 -20.75 -3.54 16.52
C LYS A 29 -21.99 -3.14 15.73
N GLU A 30 -22.05 -3.48 14.45
CA GLU A 30 -23.13 -3.07 13.55
C GLU A 30 -24.18 -4.17 13.37
N VAL A 31 -23.73 -5.43 13.28
CA VAL A 31 -24.61 -6.58 13.15
C VAL A 31 -25.16 -6.96 14.51
N ARG A 32 -26.48 -7.08 14.61
CA ARG A 32 -27.15 -7.56 15.82
C ARG A 32 -26.85 -9.05 16.00
N ILE A 33 -26.17 -9.40 17.10
CA ILE A 33 -25.85 -10.78 17.43
C ILE A 33 -26.95 -11.35 18.34
N PRO A 34 -27.51 -12.53 18.01
CA PRO A 34 -28.69 -13.08 18.70
C PRO A 34 -28.41 -13.64 20.10
N GLU A 35 -27.18 -14.04 20.42
CA GLU A 35 -26.84 -14.69 21.70
C GLU A 35 -25.67 -13.98 22.39
N GLU A 36 -25.81 -13.71 23.69
CA GLU A 36 -24.84 -12.94 24.48
C GLU A 36 -23.43 -13.55 24.48
N ARG A 37 -23.30 -14.88 24.42
CA ARG A 37 -21.98 -15.55 24.38
C ARG A 37 -21.17 -15.20 23.13
N PHE A 38 -21.85 -14.81 22.05
CA PHE A 38 -21.21 -14.38 20.82
C PHE A 38 -20.99 -12.88 20.76
N HIS A 39 -21.32 -12.10 21.80
CA HIS A 39 -20.86 -10.73 21.86
C HIS A 39 -19.34 -10.70 21.96
N PHE A 40 -18.69 -9.87 21.14
CA PHE A 40 -17.24 -9.85 21.01
C PHE A 40 -16.54 -9.66 22.36
N SER A 41 -17.04 -8.76 23.21
CA SER A 41 -16.51 -8.50 24.56
C SER A 41 -16.68 -9.67 25.54
N HIS A 42 -17.69 -10.52 25.35
CA HIS A 42 -17.90 -11.71 26.18
C HIS A 42 -17.03 -12.87 25.71
N TYR A 43 -16.90 -13.04 24.40
CA TYR A 43 -16.07 -14.10 23.82
C TYR A 43 -14.57 -13.84 24.03
N PHE A 44 -14.14 -12.59 23.89
CA PHE A 44 -12.79 -12.13 24.16
C PHE A 44 -12.77 -11.40 25.51
N GLY A 45 -12.66 -12.18 26.60
CA GLY A 45 -12.66 -11.64 27.98
C GLY A 45 -11.49 -10.70 28.29
N SER A 46 -10.45 -10.67 27.46
CA SER A 46 -9.34 -9.73 27.51
C SER A 46 -8.88 -9.33 26.10
N ILE A 47 -8.28 -8.14 25.96
CA ILE A 47 -7.62 -7.72 24.71
C ILE A 47 -6.50 -8.69 24.30
N CYS A 48 -5.80 -9.29 25.27
CA CYS A 48 -4.74 -10.26 25.00
C CYS A 48 -5.25 -11.56 24.35
N ASP A 49 -6.55 -11.82 24.44
CA ASP A 49 -7.19 -12.98 23.82
C ASP A 49 -7.46 -12.80 22.32
N ILE A 50 -7.35 -11.56 21.84
CA ILE A 50 -7.66 -11.21 20.46
C ILE A 50 -6.47 -11.59 19.58
N THR A 51 -6.50 -12.83 19.08
CA THR A 51 -5.55 -13.34 18.09
C THR A 51 -6.27 -13.69 16.80
N HIS A 52 -5.56 -13.76 15.67
CA HIS A 52 -6.16 -14.23 14.41
C HIS A 52 -6.77 -15.62 14.54
N GLN A 53 -6.11 -16.54 15.26
CA GLN A 53 -6.62 -17.89 15.47
C GLN A 53 -7.91 -17.91 16.30
N ARG A 54 -7.96 -17.16 17.41
CA ARG A 54 -9.18 -17.08 18.22
C ARG A 54 -10.31 -16.33 17.51
N THR A 55 -9.97 -15.32 16.71
CA THR A 55 -10.92 -14.60 15.84
C THR A 55 -11.52 -15.51 14.79
N ARG A 56 -10.71 -16.35 14.13
CA ARG A 56 -11.19 -17.37 13.20
C ARG A 56 -12.13 -18.36 13.90
N LYS A 57 -11.72 -18.87 15.06
CA LYS A 57 -12.54 -19.80 15.86
C LYS A 57 -13.89 -19.19 16.23
N TYR A 58 -13.88 -17.94 16.73
CA TYR A 58 -15.09 -17.18 17.02
C TYR A 58 -16.04 -17.10 15.82
N MET A 59 -15.51 -16.76 14.64
CA MET A 59 -16.32 -16.64 13.42
C MET A 59 -16.89 -17.99 12.97
N ILE A 60 -16.13 -19.08 13.10
CA ILE A 60 -16.60 -20.44 12.80
C ILE A 60 -17.75 -20.82 13.74
N GLU A 61 -17.57 -20.64 15.05
CA GLU A 61 -18.60 -20.99 16.04
C GLU A 61 -19.87 -20.14 15.85
N LEU A 62 -19.74 -18.86 15.53
CA LEU A 62 -20.87 -17.99 15.22
C LEU A 62 -21.61 -18.47 13.96
N LEU A 63 -20.90 -18.77 12.86
CA LEU A 63 -21.52 -19.27 11.63
C LEU A 63 -22.20 -20.62 11.84
N GLN A 64 -21.57 -21.54 12.60
CA GLN A 64 -22.16 -22.82 12.98
C GLN A 64 -23.45 -22.62 13.78
N PHE A 65 -23.45 -21.68 14.72
CA PHE A 65 -24.65 -21.34 15.47
C PHE A 65 -25.77 -20.80 14.57
N LEU A 66 -25.48 -19.85 13.69
CA LEU A 66 -26.48 -19.26 12.78
C LEU A 66 -27.10 -20.31 11.85
N VAL A 67 -26.30 -21.30 11.40
CA VAL A 67 -26.80 -22.44 10.63
C VAL A 67 -27.70 -23.33 11.49
N ALA A 68 -27.28 -23.65 12.71
CA ALA A 68 -28.04 -24.52 13.60
C ALA A 68 -29.38 -23.91 14.03
N THR A 69 -29.46 -22.58 14.14
CA THR A 69 -30.69 -21.86 14.51
C THR A 69 -31.50 -21.36 13.33
N ASP A 70 -31.04 -21.60 12.10
CA ASP A 70 -31.63 -21.06 10.86
C ASP A 70 -31.84 -19.53 10.89
N ASP A 71 -30.91 -18.80 11.51
CA ASP A 71 -30.99 -17.33 11.59
C ASP A 71 -30.45 -16.69 10.31
N GLN A 72 -31.25 -16.78 9.26
CA GLN A 72 -30.97 -16.19 7.96
C GLN A 72 -30.86 -14.67 8.02
N SER A 73 -31.50 -14.03 9.00
CA SER A 73 -31.54 -12.57 9.11
C SER A 73 -30.18 -12.00 9.54
N THR A 74 -29.59 -12.56 10.60
CA THR A 74 -28.26 -12.20 11.06
C THR A 74 -27.20 -12.59 10.03
N TYR A 75 -27.34 -13.77 9.43
CA TYR A 75 -26.43 -14.21 8.37
C TYR A 75 -26.45 -13.26 7.17
N ALA A 76 -27.63 -12.87 6.68
CA ALA A 76 -27.76 -11.89 5.61
C ALA A 76 -27.19 -10.52 5.99
N ALA A 77 -27.35 -10.08 7.24
CA ALA A 77 -26.74 -8.84 7.74
C ALA A 77 -25.21 -8.92 7.75
N MET A 78 -24.62 -10.05 8.17
CA MET A 78 -23.18 -10.28 8.08
C MET A 78 -22.68 -10.31 6.63
N GLN A 79 -23.44 -10.95 5.73
CA GLN A 79 -23.11 -10.96 4.29
C GLN A 79 -23.25 -9.59 3.65
N ALA A 80 -24.16 -8.74 4.14
CA ALA A 80 -24.36 -7.38 3.70
C ALA A 80 -23.36 -6.41 4.33
N TYR A 81 -22.76 -6.78 5.46
CA TYR A 81 -21.76 -5.95 6.13
C TYR A 81 -20.59 -5.70 5.19
N ARG A 82 -20.36 -4.42 4.93
CA ARG A 82 -19.17 -3.94 4.25
C ARG A 82 -18.51 -3.04 5.27
N PRO A 83 -17.30 -3.38 5.77
CA PRO A 83 -16.61 -2.49 6.67
C PRO A 83 -16.54 -1.14 6.00
N ALA A 84 -17.19 -0.14 6.59
CA ALA A 84 -17.03 1.23 6.18
C ALA A 84 -15.62 1.62 6.62
N LEU A 85 -14.62 1.25 5.82
CA LEU A 85 -13.25 1.74 5.99
C LEU A 85 -13.25 3.28 6.01
N LEU A 86 -14.29 3.92 5.45
CA LEU A 86 -14.52 5.35 5.45
C LEU A 86 -15.96 5.73 5.81
N PRO A 87 -16.17 6.68 6.75
CA PRO A 87 -17.47 7.32 6.95
C PRO A 87 -17.95 7.98 5.64
N GLY A 88 -19.17 7.64 5.20
CA GLY A 88 -19.78 8.14 3.95
C GLY A 88 -19.60 7.23 2.72
N GLY A 89 -18.76 6.20 2.84
CA GLY A 89 -18.51 5.21 1.81
C GLY A 89 -17.78 5.71 0.56
N LEU A 90 -17.13 4.79 -0.13
CA LEU A 90 -16.24 5.06 -1.26
C LEU A 90 -17.00 5.02 -2.57
N ASP A 91 -17.08 6.15 -3.28
CA ASP A 91 -17.38 6.10 -4.70
C ASP A 91 -16.20 5.40 -5.41
N ALA A 92 -16.47 4.33 -6.17
CA ALA A 92 -15.45 3.58 -6.88
C ALA A 92 -14.66 4.47 -7.85
N SER A 93 -15.29 5.51 -8.39
CA SER A 93 -14.64 6.53 -9.24
C SER A 93 -13.65 7.43 -8.46
N ARG A 94 -13.77 7.47 -7.13
CA ARG A 94 -12.92 8.23 -6.19
C ARG A 94 -12.08 7.34 -5.27
N CYS A 95 -11.98 6.04 -5.57
CA CYS A 95 -11.12 5.12 -4.83
C CYS A 95 -9.68 5.65 -4.72
N HIS A 96 -9.23 6.33 -5.76
CA HIS A 96 -7.95 7.00 -5.87
C HIS A 96 -7.78 8.17 -4.91
N ASP A 97 -8.75 9.08 -4.82
CA ASP A 97 -8.74 10.18 -3.85
C ASP A 97 -8.57 9.63 -2.44
N ALA A 98 -9.27 8.53 -2.13
CA ALA A 98 -9.23 7.93 -0.82
C ALA A 98 -7.88 7.29 -0.48
N LEU A 99 -7.11 6.79 -1.45
CA LEU A 99 -5.80 6.17 -1.19
C LEU A 99 -4.81 7.13 -0.54
N LEU A 100 -4.86 8.42 -0.90
CA LEU A 100 -3.97 9.45 -0.35
C LEU A 100 -4.68 10.44 0.58
N SER A 101 -6.01 10.38 0.72
CA SER A 101 -6.76 11.26 1.62
C SER A 101 -7.35 10.57 2.85
N ARG A 102 -7.80 9.31 2.79
CA ARG A 102 -8.47 8.70 3.95
C ARG A 102 -8.18 7.22 4.22
N THR A 103 -8.10 6.39 3.19
CA THR A 103 -7.89 4.94 3.30
C THR A 103 -6.50 4.61 3.85
N PHE A 104 -5.49 5.45 3.59
CA PHE A 104 -4.11 5.18 4.02
C PHE A 104 -3.92 5.17 5.54
N ALA A 105 -4.77 5.86 6.29
CA ALA A 105 -4.60 5.95 7.73
C ALA A 105 -4.84 4.61 8.43
N PHE A 106 -5.51 3.69 7.75
CA PHE A 106 -5.76 2.32 8.18
C PHE A 106 -4.77 1.31 7.59
N LEU A 107 -3.90 1.74 6.68
CA LEU A 107 -2.84 0.94 6.11
C LEU A 107 -1.56 1.15 6.91
N ASP A 108 -1.31 0.27 7.88
CA ASP A 108 0.00 0.21 8.51
C ASP A 108 1.02 -0.51 7.63
N GLY A 109 2.25 0.01 7.61
CA GLY A 109 3.35 -0.47 6.76
C GLY A 109 3.32 0.04 5.31
N LYS A 110 4.26 -0.46 4.49
CA LYS A 110 4.45 0.01 3.11
C LYS A 110 3.38 -0.54 2.17
N THR A 111 2.94 0.32 1.26
CA THR A 111 1.86 0.03 0.30
C THR A 111 2.37 0.02 -1.13
N LEU A 112 2.14 -1.07 -1.85
CA LEU A 112 2.28 -1.17 -3.29
C LEU A 112 0.92 -0.93 -3.95
N THR A 113 0.83 0.01 -4.88
CA THR A 113 -0.37 0.24 -5.68
C THR A 113 -0.11 -0.12 -7.14
N ALA A 114 -0.80 -1.15 -7.62
CA ALA A 114 -0.72 -1.63 -8.98
C ALA A 114 -1.66 -0.84 -9.90
N VAL A 115 -1.09 -0.17 -10.89
CA VAL A 115 -1.80 0.69 -11.86
C VAL A 115 -1.49 0.20 -13.28
N ALA A 116 -2.47 0.20 -14.19
CA ALA A 116 -2.20 -0.20 -15.56
C ALA A 116 -1.23 0.77 -16.26
N ASN A 117 -0.30 0.24 -17.07
CA ASN A 117 0.69 1.03 -17.81
C ASN A 117 0.08 1.91 -18.90
N GLU A 118 -1.18 1.71 -19.28
CA GLU A 118 -1.86 2.56 -20.26
C GLU A 118 -2.43 3.80 -19.55
N GLY A 119 -2.02 4.98 -20.02
CA GLY A 119 -2.39 6.25 -19.39
C GLY A 119 -1.81 6.46 -17.99
N PHE A 120 -0.74 5.72 -17.62
CA PHE A 120 -0.20 5.71 -16.27
C PHE A 120 0.15 7.12 -15.75
N GLY A 121 0.91 7.92 -16.51
CA GLY A 121 1.28 9.28 -16.10
C GLY A 121 0.09 10.20 -15.82
N MET A 122 -0.91 10.22 -16.71
CA MET A 122 -2.12 11.03 -16.50
C MET A 122 -2.90 10.56 -15.27
N ARG A 123 -3.10 9.25 -15.12
CA ARG A 123 -3.78 8.68 -13.95
C ARG A 123 -3.03 8.96 -12.67
N MET A 124 -1.70 8.88 -12.68
CA MET A 124 -0.89 9.19 -11.51
C MET A 124 -0.99 10.65 -11.11
N GLN A 125 -1.03 11.57 -12.07
CA GLN A 125 -1.31 12.97 -11.80
C GLN A 125 -2.71 13.17 -11.19
N GLU A 126 -3.74 12.52 -11.72
CA GLU A 126 -5.10 12.55 -11.17
C GLU A 126 -5.13 12.03 -9.72
N ILE A 127 -4.53 10.86 -9.45
CA ILE A 127 -4.48 10.24 -8.13
C ILE A 127 -3.75 11.13 -7.11
N THR A 128 -2.65 11.77 -7.54
CA THR A 128 -1.76 12.52 -6.64
C THR A 128 -2.09 14.01 -6.54
N ALA A 129 -2.90 14.54 -7.45
CA ALA A 129 -3.27 15.96 -7.45
C ALA A 129 -3.91 16.42 -6.12
N PRO A 130 -4.88 15.69 -5.51
CA PRO A 130 -5.45 16.09 -4.22
C PRO A 130 -4.41 16.13 -3.10
N PHE A 131 -3.43 15.21 -3.13
CA PHE A 131 -2.35 15.17 -2.16
C PHE A 131 -1.43 16.39 -2.31
N LEU A 132 -1.03 16.73 -3.54
CA LEU A 132 -0.16 17.87 -3.83
C LEU A 132 -0.87 19.23 -3.89
N ASP A 133 -2.19 19.27 -3.65
CA ASP A 133 -2.93 20.53 -3.70
C ASP A 133 -2.43 21.55 -2.65
N GLY A 134 -2.05 22.74 -3.11
CA GLY A 134 -1.41 23.77 -2.29
C GLY A 134 0.04 23.48 -1.88
N ALA A 135 0.64 22.37 -2.32
CA ALA A 135 2.04 22.08 -2.02
C ALA A 135 2.96 23.17 -2.61
N PRO A 136 4.04 23.56 -1.90
CA PRO A 136 5.02 24.47 -2.48
C PRO A 136 5.62 23.81 -3.71
N LYS A 137 5.75 24.55 -4.81
CA LYS A 137 6.41 24.01 -6.00
C LYS A 137 7.89 23.81 -5.70
N LEU A 138 8.48 22.71 -6.14
CA LEU A 138 9.91 22.47 -5.93
C LEU A 138 10.76 23.61 -6.51
N SER A 139 10.37 24.08 -7.70
CA SER A 139 10.96 25.25 -8.34
C SER A 139 10.84 26.53 -7.52
N SER A 140 9.95 26.63 -6.52
CA SER A 140 9.82 27.79 -5.64
C SER A 140 10.62 27.68 -4.33
N LEU A 141 11.14 26.49 -4.00
CA LEU A 141 11.96 26.30 -2.81
C LEU A 141 13.37 26.86 -3.05
N GLU A 142 13.71 27.95 -2.36
CA GLU A 142 15.02 28.60 -2.46
C GLU A 142 16.18 27.65 -2.17
N GLN A 143 16.00 26.73 -1.21
CA GLN A 143 16.98 25.68 -0.88
C GLN A 143 17.23 24.74 -2.07
N ALA A 144 16.17 24.34 -2.79
CA ALA A 144 16.30 23.49 -3.98
C ALA A 144 17.05 24.21 -5.10
N ARG A 145 16.75 25.49 -5.32
CA ARG A 145 17.45 26.34 -6.31
C ARG A 145 18.92 26.52 -5.95
N ALA A 146 19.22 26.86 -4.70
CA ALA A 146 20.57 27.06 -4.20
C ALA A 146 21.41 25.79 -4.36
N LYS A 147 20.86 24.63 -3.98
CA LYS A 147 21.56 23.34 -4.13
C LYS A 147 21.76 22.91 -5.58
N ARG A 148 20.77 23.14 -6.45
CA ARG A 148 20.92 22.91 -7.91
C ARG A 148 22.04 23.78 -8.48
N GLN A 149 22.12 25.04 -8.06
CA GLN A 149 23.14 25.97 -8.51
C GLN A 149 24.54 25.58 -7.98
N GLU A 150 24.64 25.23 -6.69
CA GLU A 150 25.88 24.76 -6.06
C GLU A 150 26.43 23.50 -6.76
N MET A 151 25.55 22.55 -7.12
CA MET A 151 25.97 21.35 -7.85
C MET A 151 26.51 21.71 -9.23
N LYS A 152 25.79 22.57 -9.96
CA LYS A 152 26.21 23.00 -11.29
C LYS A 152 27.58 23.65 -11.26
N GLU A 153 27.80 24.56 -10.30
CA GLU A 153 29.08 25.23 -10.11
C GLU A 153 30.19 24.25 -9.68
N SER A 154 29.90 23.32 -8.78
CA SER A 154 30.88 22.32 -8.31
C SER A 154 31.28 21.37 -9.43
N ARG A 155 30.32 20.92 -10.23
CA ARG A 155 30.55 20.10 -11.43
C ARG A 155 31.35 20.86 -12.47
N GLU A 156 31.01 22.12 -12.75
CA GLU A 156 31.78 22.96 -13.67
C GLU A 156 33.23 23.16 -13.19
N ARG A 157 33.44 23.36 -11.87
CA ARG A 157 34.79 23.44 -11.28
C ARG A 157 35.57 22.14 -11.45
N LEU A 158 34.95 20.98 -11.21
CA LEU A 158 35.58 19.68 -11.46
C LEU A 158 35.92 19.46 -12.94
N LEU A 159 35.03 19.86 -13.85
CA LEU A 159 35.27 19.78 -15.29
C LEU A 159 36.40 20.72 -15.74
N GLN A 160 36.59 21.86 -15.07
CA GLN A 160 37.68 22.79 -15.36
C GLN A 160 39.03 22.34 -14.76
N ARG A 161 39.03 21.59 -13.65
CA ARG A 161 40.23 21.00 -13.02
C ARG A 161 40.77 19.74 -13.72
N THR A 162 40.24 19.42 -14.91
CA THR A 162 40.53 18.19 -15.68
C THR A 162 41.98 17.98 -16.09
N LYS A 163 42.87 18.96 -15.94
CA LYS A 163 44.30 18.82 -16.23
C LYS A 163 45.12 18.28 -15.06
N ASP A 164 44.60 18.35 -13.83
CA ASP A 164 45.38 18.09 -12.61
C ASP A 164 44.94 16.81 -11.87
N LEU A 165 43.81 16.21 -12.26
CA LEU A 165 43.24 15.02 -11.62
C LEU A 165 43.39 13.79 -12.50
N THR A 166 43.74 12.66 -11.89
CA THR A 166 43.67 11.36 -12.56
C THR A 166 42.22 10.98 -12.85
N PRO A 167 41.96 10.09 -13.84
CA PRO A 167 40.62 9.61 -14.14
C PRO A 167 39.88 9.04 -12.92
N ASP A 168 40.60 8.33 -12.04
CA ASP A 168 40.05 7.68 -10.86
C ASP A 168 39.67 8.68 -9.77
N GLU A 169 40.52 9.68 -9.48
CA GLU A 169 40.22 10.75 -8.52
C GLU A 169 38.99 11.57 -8.97
N ARG A 170 38.91 11.86 -10.27
CA ARG A 170 37.76 12.57 -10.84
C ARG A 170 36.47 11.76 -10.71
N GLN A 171 36.54 10.44 -10.86
CA GLN A 171 35.37 9.57 -10.71
C GLN A 171 34.93 9.49 -9.25
N MET A 172 35.87 9.46 -8.30
CA MET A 172 35.58 9.47 -6.86
C MET A 172 34.93 10.79 -6.42
N GLU A 173 35.49 11.94 -6.80
CA GLU A 173 34.92 13.26 -6.46
C GLU A 173 33.53 13.46 -7.10
N LEU A 174 33.31 12.97 -8.31
CA LEU A 174 31.99 12.98 -8.94
C LEU A 174 30.98 12.11 -8.18
N ALA A 175 31.39 10.94 -7.71
CA ALA A 175 30.54 10.06 -6.91
C ALA A 175 30.17 10.70 -5.57
N GLU A 176 31.15 11.29 -4.87
CA GLU A 176 30.92 12.00 -3.61
C GLU A 176 29.92 13.15 -3.77
N LEU A 177 30.06 13.97 -4.82
CA LEU A 177 29.08 15.04 -5.12
C LEU A 177 27.69 14.49 -5.43
N GLN A 178 27.60 13.33 -6.08
CA GLN A 178 26.32 12.70 -6.41
C GLN A 178 25.62 12.14 -5.17
N GLU A 179 26.38 11.66 -4.19
CA GLU A 179 25.87 11.11 -2.92
C GLU A 179 25.54 12.17 -1.86
N MET A 180 25.92 13.44 -2.08
CA MET A 180 25.60 14.53 -1.15
C MET A 180 24.08 14.64 -0.92
N ASP A 181 23.69 14.78 0.35
CA ASP A 181 22.29 14.90 0.74
C ASP A 181 21.71 16.29 0.37
N LEU A 182 20.52 16.25 -0.22
CA LEU A 182 19.69 17.40 -0.48
C LEU A 182 19.19 18.11 0.77
N GLY A 183 19.03 17.42 1.91
CA GLY A 183 18.59 18.02 3.17
C GLY A 183 17.37 18.93 3.02
N LEU A 184 16.53 18.65 2.03
CA LEU A 184 15.46 19.54 1.62
C LEU A 184 14.29 19.36 2.57
N GLN A 185 13.84 20.46 3.18
CA GLN A 185 12.69 20.44 4.07
C GLN A 185 11.41 20.50 3.27
N TRP A 186 10.73 19.37 3.15
CA TRP A 186 9.37 19.31 2.60
C TRP A 186 8.37 19.55 3.73
N PRO A 187 7.24 20.24 3.51
CA PRO A 187 6.29 20.48 4.58
C PRO A 187 5.59 19.19 5.00
N ASP A 188 5.51 18.94 6.32
CA ASP A 188 4.96 17.70 6.87
C ASP A 188 3.53 17.40 6.40
N ALA A 189 2.71 18.42 6.11
CA ALA A 189 1.35 18.26 5.58
C ALA A 189 1.29 17.54 4.22
N TYR A 190 2.42 17.44 3.52
CA TYR A 190 2.63 16.76 2.25
C TYR A 190 3.60 15.58 2.37
N VAL A 191 3.85 15.10 3.60
CA VAL A 191 4.60 13.87 3.87
C VAL A 191 3.60 12.77 4.18
N TYR A 192 3.54 11.75 3.33
CA TYR A 192 2.59 10.66 3.46
C TYR A 192 2.67 10.01 4.85
N GLN A 193 1.50 9.82 5.47
CA GLN A 193 1.32 9.30 6.83
C GLN A 193 1.99 10.10 7.96
N SER A 194 2.44 11.33 7.74
CA SER A 194 2.82 12.21 8.85
C SER A 194 1.59 12.62 9.68
N HIS A 195 1.83 13.13 10.89
CA HIS A 195 0.76 13.70 11.71
C HIS A 195 0.04 14.87 11.02
N ALA A 196 0.79 15.82 10.45
CA ALA A 196 0.21 16.97 9.77
C ALA A 196 -0.60 16.56 8.53
N HIS A 197 -0.18 15.52 7.82
CA HIS A 197 -0.94 14.94 6.72
C HIS A 197 -2.26 14.32 7.20
N LEU A 198 -2.25 13.58 8.32
CA LEU A 198 -3.46 13.03 8.93
C LEU A 198 -4.43 14.14 9.39
N GLU A 199 -3.90 15.19 10.03
CA GLU A 199 -4.70 16.36 10.44
C GLU A 199 -5.34 17.06 9.26
N ARG A 200 -4.59 17.27 8.17
CA ARG A 200 -5.09 17.90 6.93
C ARG A 200 -6.33 17.20 6.37
N PHE A 201 -6.44 15.89 6.55
CA PHE A 201 -7.58 15.09 6.10
C PHE A 201 -8.60 14.74 7.21
N GLY A 202 -8.49 15.36 8.38
CA GLY A 202 -9.44 15.19 9.48
C GLY A 202 -9.32 13.85 10.23
N LEU A 203 -8.13 13.24 10.21
CA LEU A 203 -7.84 11.92 10.79
C LEU A 203 -6.92 12.01 12.02
N SER A 204 -7.00 13.12 12.76
CA SER A 204 -6.13 13.44 13.91
C SER A 204 -6.23 12.46 15.09
N THR A 205 -7.25 11.60 15.11
CA THR A 205 -7.44 10.57 16.14
C THR A 205 -6.63 9.30 15.89
N ILE A 206 -6.06 9.14 14.69
CA ILE A 206 -5.22 8.01 14.34
C ILE A 206 -3.81 8.31 14.86
N GLY A 207 -3.23 7.33 15.57
CA GLY A 207 -2.01 7.51 16.38
C GLY A 207 -0.86 8.20 15.63
N ARG A 208 -0.04 8.96 16.37
CA ARG A 208 1.10 9.71 15.83
C ARG A 208 2.09 8.77 15.14
N ARG A 209 2.42 9.09 13.89
CA ARG A 209 3.58 8.53 13.18
C ARG A 209 4.54 9.68 12.88
N ASP A 210 5.75 9.60 13.44
CA ASP A 210 6.83 10.54 13.16
C ASP A 210 7.46 10.22 11.80
N GLN A 211 6.69 10.42 10.73
CA GLN A 211 7.20 10.29 9.36
C GLN A 211 7.85 11.60 8.94
N ARG A 212 9.05 11.49 8.39
CA ARG A 212 9.80 12.60 7.79
C ARG A 212 10.00 12.35 6.31
N SER A 213 10.24 13.43 5.57
CA SER A 213 10.66 13.33 4.17
C SER A 213 11.95 12.53 4.03
N PRO A 214 12.10 11.77 2.93
CA PRO A 214 13.34 11.09 2.64
C PRO A 214 14.49 12.07 2.46
N SER A 215 15.67 11.65 2.92
CA SER A 215 16.93 12.21 2.45
C SER A 215 17.14 11.73 1.02
N LEU A 216 17.38 12.66 0.09
CA LEU A 216 17.54 12.34 -1.32
C LEU A 216 18.96 12.76 -1.74
N PRO A 217 19.66 11.94 -2.54
CA PRO A 217 20.95 12.34 -3.07
C PRO A 217 20.77 13.43 -4.11
N LEU A 218 21.74 14.33 -4.22
CA LEU A 218 21.71 15.51 -5.08
C LEU A 218 21.42 15.14 -6.55
N VAL A 219 21.96 14.00 -7.02
CA VAL A 219 21.73 13.45 -8.38
C VAL A 219 20.24 13.24 -8.71
N THR A 220 19.41 12.99 -7.69
CA THR A 220 17.96 12.80 -7.86
C THR A 220 17.28 14.07 -8.36
N LEU A 221 17.72 15.27 -7.90
CA LEU A 221 17.15 16.54 -8.35
C LEU A 221 17.37 16.85 -9.83
N GLU A 222 18.48 16.39 -10.40
CA GLU A 222 18.79 16.59 -11.83
C GLU A 222 18.12 15.54 -12.71
N SER A 223 17.90 14.36 -12.14
CA SER A 223 17.46 13.19 -12.90
C SER A 223 15.95 13.11 -13.01
N LEU A 224 15.19 13.60 -12.04
CA LEU A 224 13.72 13.48 -12.01
C LEU A 224 13.04 14.82 -12.30
N ASP A 225 11.82 14.75 -12.84
CA ASP A 225 10.97 15.92 -13.01
C ASP A 225 10.43 16.40 -11.65
N ASP A 226 10.03 17.68 -11.59
CA ASP A 226 9.56 18.28 -10.35
C ASP A 226 8.39 17.49 -9.74
N TRP A 227 7.47 16.96 -10.55
CA TRP A 227 6.35 16.15 -10.04
C TRP A 227 6.82 14.85 -9.35
N SER A 228 7.73 14.08 -9.95
CA SER A 228 8.25 12.86 -9.31
C SER A 228 9.05 13.19 -8.03
N LEU A 229 9.77 14.31 -8.02
CA LEU A 229 10.51 14.78 -6.84
C LEU A 229 9.58 15.19 -5.71
N GLU A 230 8.53 15.95 -6.00
CA GLU A 230 7.49 16.35 -5.04
C GLU A 230 6.86 15.11 -4.39
N LEU A 231 6.60 14.05 -5.16
CA LEU A 231 6.11 12.77 -4.64
C LEU A 231 7.13 12.04 -3.78
N LEU A 232 8.39 11.93 -4.22
CA LEU A 232 9.45 11.27 -3.44
C LEU A 232 9.67 11.96 -2.10
N LEU A 233 9.73 13.29 -2.07
CA LEU A 233 9.80 14.08 -0.84
C LEU A 233 8.59 13.86 0.06
N GLY A 234 7.43 13.61 -0.54
CA GLY A 234 6.22 13.18 0.13
C GLY A 234 6.17 11.70 0.53
N ARG A 235 7.26 10.93 0.37
CA ARG A 235 7.38 9.48 0.63
C ARG A 235 6.53 8.60 -0.29
N ILE A 236 6.24 9.08 -1.49
CA ILE A 236 5.50 8.38 -2.54
C ILE A 236 6.44 8.13 -3.74
N GLY A 237 6.70 6.87 -4.05
CA GLY A 237 7.48 6.50 -5.23
C GLY A 237 6.59 6.23 -6.44
N VAL A 238 7.11 6.54 -7.62
CA VAL A 238 6.52 6.14 -8.90
C VAL A 238 7.54 5.27 -9.64
N TYR A 239 7.16 4.05 -9.99
CA TYR A 239 8.06 3.07 -10.63
C TYR A 239 7.41 2.48 -11.88
N GLU A 240 7.78 3.01 -13.05
CA GLU A 240 7.26 2.55 -14.34
C GLU A 240 8.37 2.61 -15.41
N ASN A 241 8.37 1.67 -16.35
CA ASN A 241 9.38 1.62 -17.42
C ASN A 241 9.13 2.56 -18.61
N LYS A 242 7.90 3.07 -18.78
CA LYS A 242 7.54 3.91 -19.93
C LYS A 242 7.93 5.36 -19.72
N THR A 243 7.74 5.87 -18.51
CA THR A 243 7.96 7.28 -18.15
C THR A 243 9.34 7.51 -17.55
N LEU A 244 9.89 6.52 -16.82
CA LEU A 244 11.20 6.63 -16.20
C LEU A 244 12.24 5.76 -16.93
N THR A 245 13.44 6.29 -17.07
CA THR A 245 14.65 5.56 -17.48
C THR A 245 15.09 4.55 -16.41
N ALA A 246 15.96 3.61 -16.76
CA ALA A 246 16.50 2.64 -15.80
C ALA A 246 17.22 3.32 -14.62
N HIS A 247 17.98 4.38 -14.89
CA HIS A 247 18.67 5.15 -13.85
C HIS A 247 17.69 5.83 -12.89
N GLN A 248 16.67 6.53 -13.42
CA GLN A 248 15.63 7.16 -12.60
C GLN A 248 14.88 6.14 -11.74
N ARG A 249 14.58 4.96 -12.28
CA ARG A 249 13.95 3.87 -11.53
C ARG A 249 14.84 3.36 -10.39
N MET A 250 16.16 3.29 -10.59
CA MET A 250 17.10 2.95 -9.51
C MET A 250 17.05 3.99 -8.39
N LEU A 251 17.05 5.28 -8.70
CA LEU A 251 16.96 6.35 -7.69
C LEU A 251 15.68 6.23 -6.84
N VAL A 252 14.55 5.85 -7.44
CA VAL A 252 13.30 5.58 -6.70
C VAL A 252 13.44 4.37 -5.77
N LEU A 253 14.13 3.32 -6.22
CA LEU A 253 14.38 2.12 -5.41
C LEU A 253 15.38 2.36 -4.29
N ASP A 254 16.39 3.20 -4.50
CA ASP A 254 17.36 3.59 -3.46
C ASP A 254 16.65 4.34 -2.32
N ALA A 255 15.68 5.19 -2.66
CA ALA A 255 14.82 5.86 -1.69
C ALA A 255 13.75 4.93 -1.06
N PHE A 256 13.57 3.70 -1.54
CA PHE A 256 12.45 2.84 -1.15
C PHE A 256 12.37 2.59 0.35
N ALA A 257 13.51 2.53 1.05
CA ALA A 257 13.58 2.35 2.50
C ALA A 257 12.72 3.39 3.25
N ASP A 258 12.67 4.62 2.75
CA ASP A 258 11.97 5.75 3.35
C ASP A 258 10.57 5.98 2.76
N LEU A 259 10.22 5.31 1.66
CA LEU A 259 8.89 5.42 1.07
C LEU A 259 7.84 4.70 1.93
N GLY A 260 6.67 5.34 2.08
CA GLY A 260 5.48 4.70 2.66
C GLY A 260 4.60 4.06 1.58
N MET A 261 4.70 4.55 0.35
CA MET A 261 3.88 4.11 -0.76
C MET A 261 4.68 4.08 -2.06
N ILE A 262 4.39 3.10 -2.92
CA ILE A 262 4.93 3.04 -4.27
C ILE A 262 3.82 2.69 -5.27
N PHE A 263 3.72 3.47 -6.34
CA PHE A 263 2.87 3.19 -7.48
C PHE A 263 3.69 2.51 -8.57
N SER A 264 3.18 1.43 -9.13
CA SER A 264 3.88 0.70 -10.18
C SER A 264 2.93 0.06 -11.17
N GLY A 265 3.42 -0.09 -12.40
CA GLY A 265 2.88 -1.00 -13.38
C GLY A 265 3.24 -2.45 -13.10
N ARG A 266 3.22 -3.28 -14.17
CA ARG A 266 3.57 -4.71 -14.11
C ARG A 266 5.05 -4.97 -13.80
N GLU A 267 5.91 -3.98 -13.90
CA GLU A 267 7.37 -4.13 -13.87
C GLU A 267 7.88 -4.64 -12.53
N LEU A 268 7.29 -4.15 -11.44
CA LEU A 268 7.68 -4.50 -10.08
C LEU A 268 7.26 -5.93 -9.72
N VAL A 269 6.34 -6.53 -10.49
CA VAL A 269 5.99 -7.96 -10.42
C VAL A 269 7.17 -8.83 -10.84
N PHE A 270 7.88 -8.42 -11.89
CA PHE A 270 8.85 -9.27 -12.59
C PHE A 270 10.31 -8.91 -12.33
N GLY A 271 10.62 -7.70 -11.86
CA GLY A 271 11.99 -7.15 -11.91
C GLY A 271 12.70 -6.93 -10.57
N THR A 272 11.98 -6.69 -9.47
CA THR A 272 12.62 -6.12 -8.28
C THR A 272 12.16 -6.80 -7.00
N ASN A 273 13.12 -7.30 -6.22
CA ASN A 273 12.84 -7.91 -4.94
C ASN A 273 12.63 -6.83 -3.86
N ILE A 274 11.43 -6.27 -3.79
CA ILE A 274 11.11 -5.25 -2.79
C ILE A 274 10.70 -5.94 -1.47
N SER A 275 11.39 -5.59 -0.38
CA SER A 275 11.10 -6.10 0.97
C SER A 275 10.08 -5.21 1.69
N ASN A 276 9.50 -5.73 2.79
CA ASN A 276 8.67 -4.97 3.72
C ASN A 276 7.37 -4.37 3.15
N LEU A 277 6.89 -4.88 2.02
CA LEU A 277 5.54 -4.57 1.56
C LEU A 277 4.51 -5.33 2.40
N THR A 278 3.53 -4.59 2.89
CA THR A 278 2.47 -5.11 3.78
C THR A 278 1.10 -4.97 3.15
N ASN A 279 0.90 -3.93 2.33
CA ASN A 279 -0.36 -3.65 1.68
C ASN A 279 -0.18 -3.69 0.15
N LEU A 280 -1.13 -4.30 -0.54
CA LEU A 280 -1.28 -4.28 -1.99
C LEU A 280 -2.62 -3.66 -2.34
N VAL A 281 -2.61 -2.64 -3.19
CA VAL A 281 -3.81 -2.05 -3.77
C VAL A 281 -3.85 -2.39 -5.26
N ILE A 282 -4.90 -3.09 -5.68
CA ILE A 282 -5.15 -3.39 -7.09
C ILE A 282 -6.20 -2.42 -7.59
N THR A 283 -5.78 -1.46 -8.42
CA THR A 283 -6.69 -0.48 -9.01
C THR A 283 -7.64 -1.14 -10.02
N PRO A 284 -8.82 -0.53 -10.31
CA PRO A 284 -9.76 -1.09 -11.29
C PRO A 284 -9.07 -1.32 -12.65
N SER A 285 -8.33 -0.31 -13.11
CA SER A 285 -7.63 -0.36 -14.39
C SER A 285 -6.60 -1.47 -14.48
N PHE A 286 -5.82 -1.71 -13.41
CA PHE A 286 -4.87 -2.82 -13.40
C PHE A 286 -5.59 -4.16 -13.41
N GLY A 287 -6.67 -4.28 -12.65
CA GLY A 287 -7.50 -5.48 -12.58
C GLY A 287 -8.16 -5.89 -13.89
N GLU A 288 -8.46 -4.94 -14.78
CA GLU A 288 -9.03 -5.22 -16.10
C GLU A 288 -8.06 -5.93 -17.04
N VAL A 289 -6.79 -5.51 -16.97
CA VAL A 289 -5.73 -6.01 -17.84
C VAL A 289 -4.98 -7.19 -17.25
N ALA A 290 -4.86 -7.27 -15.92
CA ALA A 290 -4.09 -8.29 -15.23
C ALA A 290 -4.72 -9.68 -15.41
N ASP A 291 -3.87 -10.64 -15.76
CA ASP A 291 -4.22 -12.05 -15.69
C ASP A 291 -4.01 -12.62 -14.28
N ARG A 292 -4.53 -13.83 -14.08
CA ARG A 292 -4.44 -14.57 -12.82
C ARG A 292 -2.98 -14.70 -12.34
N GLY A 293 -2.05 -15.07 -13.22
CA GLY A 293 -0.65 -15.29 -12.87
C GLY A 293 0.03 -14.01 -12.34
N VAL A 294 -0.22 -12.87 -13.00
CA VAL A 294 0.28 -11.56 -12.56
C VAL A 294 -0.24 -11.19 -11.17
N LEU A 295 -1.53 -11.40 -10.91
CA LEU A 295 -2.14 -11.09 -9.62
C LEU A 295 -1.53 -11.93 -8.48
N TYR A 296 -1.32 -13.23 -8.71
CA TYR A 296 -0.67 -14.08 -7.71
C TYR A 296 0.77 -13.69 -7.44
N GLN A 297 1.52 -13.35 -8.47
CA GLN A 297 2.89 -12.89 -8.29
C GLN A 297 2.94 -11.59 -7.48
N LEU A 298 2.02 -10.65 -7.73
CA LEU A 298 1.88 -9.42 -6.92
C LEU A 298 1.54 -9.72 -5.47
N ILE A 299 0.55 -10.57 -5.25
CA ILE A 299 0.11 -10.96 -3.91
C ILE A 299 1.27 -11.65 -3.15
N GLY A 300 2.06 -12.48 -3.83
CA GLY A 300 3.26 -13.11 -3.24
C GLY A 300 4.40 -12.13 -2.90
N ARG A 301 4.31 -10.84 -3.27
CA ARG A 301 5.29 -9.82 -2.87
C ARG A 301 5.00 -9.20 -1.51
N ILE A 302 3.77 -9.31 -1.00
CA ILE A 302 3.39 -8.71 0.27
C ILE A 302 3.39 -9.74 1.42
N GLY A 303 3.60 -9.28 2.66
CA GLY A 303 3.45 -10.13 3.85
C GLY A 303 4.53 -11.18 4.03
N ARG A 304 5.80 -10.78 3.91
CA ARG A 304 6.94 -11.72 4.09
C ARG A 304 7.12 -12.14 5.54
N VAL A 305 7.29 -13.46 5.72
CA VAL A 305 7.66 -14.08 7.00
C VAL A 305 8.91 -13.38 7.56
N GLY A 306 8.84 -12.96 8.82
CA GLY A 306 9.92 -12.26 9.53
C GLY A 306 9.89 -10.73 9.41
N HIS A 307 9.06 -10.17 8.53
CA HIS A 307 8.93 -8.71 8.35
C HIS A 307 7.52 -8.18 8.59
N SER A 308 6.49 -8.99 8.32
CA SER A 308 5.10 -8.65 8.61
C SER A 308 4.33 -9.89 9.07
N TYR A 309 3.45 -9.70 10.03
CA TYR A 309 2.53 -10.76 10.49
C TYR A 309 1.28 -10.87 9.60
N GLU A 310 1.06 -9.89 8.71
CA GLU A 310 -0.10 -9.84 7.82
C GLU A 310 0.26 -9.29 6.43
N ALA A 311 -0.51 -9.69 5.43
CA ALA A 311 -0.54 -9.07 4.12
C ALA A 311 -1.98 -8.60 3.84
N ARG A 312 -2.16 -7.35 3.41
CA ARG A 312 -3.48 -6.80 3.10
C ARG A 312 -3.62 -6.55 1.62
N VAL A 313 -4.63 -7.13 0.99
CA VAL A 313 -4.98 -6.89 -0.41
C VAL A 313 -6.29 -6.12 -0.49
N LEU A 314 -6.22 -4.93 -1.08
CA LEU A 314 -7.36 -4.08 -1.39
C LEU A 314 -7.61 -4.16 -2.89
N ALA A 315 -8.70 -4.81 -3.27
CA ALA A 315 -9.13 -4.86 -4.66
C ALA A 315 -10.47 -4.12 -4.83
N SER A 316 -10.53 -3.27 -5.85
CA SER A 316 -11.71 -2.45 -6.16
C SER A 316 -12.61 -3.06 -7.24
N SER A 317 -12.36 -4.31 -7.64
CA SER A 317 -13.10 -4.98 -8.72
C SER A 317 -13.54 -6.38 -8.28
N ALA A 318 -14.84 -6.69 -8.46
CA ALA A 318 -15.40 -8.01 -8.19
C ALA A 318 -14.70 -9.09 -9.02
N ARG A 319 -14.47 -8.80 -10.31
CA ARG A 319 -13.72 -9.69 -11.21
C ARG A 319 -12.33 -10.03 -10.67
N VAL A 320 -11.62 -9.06 -10.10
CA VAL A 320 -10.29 -9.31 -9.50
C VAL A 320 -10.39 -10.25 -8.32
N MET A 321 -11.39 -10.04 -7.46
CA MET A 321 -11.64 -10.93 -6.33
C MET A 321 -12.01 -12.34 -6.81
N ASP A 322 -12.87 -12.46 -7.82
CA ASP A 322 -13.25 -13.75 -8.39
C ASP A 322 -12.05 -14.49 -8.99
N MET A 323 -11.14 -13.77 -9.66
CA MET A 323 -9.88 -14.36 -10.16
C MET A 323 -8.96 -14.84 -9.03
N ILE A 324 -8.92 -14.12 -7.91
CA ILE A 324 -8.11 -14.49 -6.73
C ILE A 324 -8.73 -15.69 -5.97
N PHE A 325 -10.06 -15.88 -6.04
CA PHE A 325 -10.72 -16.98 -5.34
C PHE A 325 -10.96 -18.21 -6.22
N SER A 326 -11.04 -18.06 -7.55
CA SER A 326 -11.26 -19.18 -8.48
C SER A 326 -10.06 -20.10 -8.65
N TRP A 327 -8.86 -19.73 -8.18
CA TRP A 327 -7.67 -20.58 -8.33
C TRP A 327 -7.76 -21.90 -7.56
N GLN A 328 -8.56 -21.95 -6.50
CA GLN A 328 -8.65 -23.12 -5.64
C GLN A 328 -9.56 -24.24 -6.18
N THR A 329 -10.34 -24.01 -7.24
CA THR A 329 -11.23 -25.04 -7.78
C THR A 329 -10.58 -25.92 -8.85
N GLU A 330 -9.38 -25.61 -9.32
CA GLU A 330 -8.77 -26.29 -10.48
C GLU A 330 -7.44 -27.02 -10.19
N GLU A 331 -6.69 -26.67 -9.16
CA GLU A 331 -5.35 -27.25 -8.90
C GLU A 331 -5.21 -27.77 -7.45
N ASP A 332 -5.84 -28.91 -7.17
CA ASP A 332 -5.66 -29.71 -5.94
C ASP A 332 -4.33 -30.52 -5.94
N GLY A 333 -3.26 -29.95 -6.51
CA GLY A 333 -2.03 -30.66 -6.86
C GLY A 333 -0.80 -30.34 -6.02
N ASP A 334 -0.20 -29.15 -6.16
CA ASP A 334 1.25 -29.07 -5.87
C ASP A 334 1.83 -27.72 -5.42
N PHE A 335 1.03 -26.71 -5.05
CA PHE A 335 1.57 -25.39 -4.63
C PHE A 335 1.02 -24.91 -3.28
N ARG A 336 1.21 -25.70 -2.21
CA ARG A 336 0.74 -25.38 -0.85
C ARG A 336 1.65 -24.46 0.00
N HIS A 337 2.78 -23.97 -0.51
CA HIS A 337 3.80 -23.38 0.38
C HIS A 337 4.09 -21.87 0.26
N SER A 338 3.41 -21.08 -0.59
CA SER A 338 3.80 -19.65 -0.76
C SER A 338 2.75 -18.58 -0.43
N LEU A 339 1.49 -18.93 -0.14
CA LEU A 339 0.42 -17.94 0.04
C LEU A 339 0.03 -17.68 1.50
N ASP A 340 0.85 -18.10 2.45
CA ASP A 340 0.48 -18.22 3.86
C ASP A 340 0.16 -16.92 4.64
N HIS A 341 0.01 -15.76 4.00
CA HIS A 341 -0.15 -14.48 4.70
C HIS A 341 -1.18 -13.52 4.09
N VAL A 342 -1.96 -13.91 3.08
CA VAL A 342 -2.82 -12.98 2.32
C VAL A 342 -4.20 -12.80 2.96
N VAL A 343 -4.52 -11.58 3.40
CA VAL A 343 -5.88 -11.13 3.78
C VAL A 343 -6.44 -10.31 2.61
N ALA A 344 -7.42 -10.85 1.89
CA ALA A 344 -8.14 -10.11 0.86
C ALA A 344 -9.41 -9.49 1.46
N SER A 345 -9.58 -8.17 1.36
CA SER A 345 -10.86 -7.52 1.70
C SER A 345 -11.44 -6.88 0.44
N SER A 346 -12.67 -7.24 0.10
CA SER A 346 -13.42 -6.64 -1.01
C SER A 346 -14.22 -5.44 -0.52
N THR A 347 -14.11 -4.32 -1.23
CA THR A 347 -15.14 -3.28 -1.23
C THR A 347 -15.65 -3.18 -2.66
N VAL A 348 -16.67 -3.96 -3.00
CA VAL A 348 -17.37 -3.87 -4.28
C VAL A 348 -18.65 -3.06 -4.03
N ARG A 349 -18.75 -1.89 -4.67
CA ARG A 349 -20.04 -1.24 -4.93
C ARG A 349 -20.43 -1.59 -6.37
N VAL A 350 -21.63 -2.15 -6.55
CA VAL A 350 -22.33 -2.17 -7.85
C VAL A 350 -23.10 -0.87 -7.97
#